data_AF-A0A0K2LE72-F1
#
_entry.id   AF-A0A0K2LE72-F1
#
_cell.length_a   1.000
_cell.length_b   1.000
_cell.length_c   1.000
_cell.angle_alpha   90.00
_cell.angle_beta   90.00
_cell.angle_gamma   90.00
#
_symmetry.space_group_name_H-M   'P 1'
#
loop_
_entity.id
_entity.type
_entity.pdbx_description
1 polymer ?
#
loop_
_entity_poly.entity_id
_entity_poly.type
_entity_poly.pdbx_seq_one_letter_code
_entity_poly.pdbx_strand_id
1 'polypeptide(L)'
;MKRLKLNKLSSLILLVMMYFIMSAIMYLIIRQKFIWNGDDVYYQFQRIQGIQHSFKVGVFPTLSTMNFGRIGYGVNLFYPWLTLVPFGIVGMFTNNLISTYYITLGLLFFVSFLVSHYSMYKLSGSTNQSIAFSLIYNFCNYRLIELIPRASLAEYIATIFLPLCFVGLYEILYRNYRSWYILAIGMSLIVMTHVLTSFMTVILFVIILAVSVPKMDQRIKRIVALGYAALTTFLLSAAYLIPFLAEEKFQKYGQPDPQKLVGTDFWQSIVMGFNNSSSRMVEGNYYNIGAAMLIVIIVGLISFRKIDFTNKSIYVLGVVIFLVSTSIFPWHVFQNTPLALIQFPFRLLMFTSMFLSVTGSYLFMLYFNGAEPQAGTSSGNLKREPQAGTSSGNLKREPQAGTSSGNLKREPQAGTSSGNLKREPQAGTSSGNRLNIVFSNRACTC
;
A
#
# COMPACT_ATOMS: atom_id res chain seq x y z
N MET A 1 2.52 21.05 28.88
CA MET A 1 2.81 21.52 27.50
C MET A 1 1.50 21.60 26.72
N LYS A 2 1.09 22.79 26.24
CA LYS A 2 -0.07 22.93 25.34
C LYS A 2 0.29 22.25 24.01
N ARG A 3 -0.43 21.18 23.63
CA ARG A 3 -0.31 20.59 22.28
C ARG A 3 -0.74 21.66 21.27
N LEU A 4 0.20 22.18 20.49
CA LEU A 4 -0.08 23.06 19.36
C LEU A 4 -1.01 22.31 18.38
N LYS A 5 -2.26 22.75 18.27
CA LYS A 5 -3.19 22.24 17.27
C LYS A 5 -2.83 22.87 15.93
N LEU A 6 -2.01 22.18 15.14
CA LEU A 6 -1.75 22.52 13.75
C LEU A 6 -3.03 22.37 12.93
N ASN A 7 -3.21 23.22 11.92
CA ASN A 7 -4.30 23.05 10.96
C ASN A 7 -4.00 21.85 10.02
N LYS A 8 -5.02 21.34 9.32
CA LYS A 8 -4.90 20.15 8.46
C LYS A 8 -3.81 20.29 7.39
N LEU A 9 -3.65 21.49 6.82
CA LEU A 9 -2.66 21.75 5.78
C LEU A 9 -1.24 21.68 6.34
N SER A 10 -0.98 22.32 7.48
CA SER A 10 0.32 22.26 8.16
C SER A 10 0.70 20.84 8.58
N SER A 11 -0.26 20.05 9.08
CA SER A 11 -0.03 18.64 9.39
C SER A 11 0.33 17.81 8.16
N LEU A 12 -0.33 18.06 7.02
CA LEU A 12 -0.01 17.39 5.76
C LEU A 12 1.38 17.78 5.25
N ILE A 13 1.72 19.08 5.28
CA ILE A 13 3.04 19.57 4.86
C ILE A 13 4.14 18.94 5.71
N LEU A 14 3.98 18.90 7.04
CA LEU A 14 4.95 18.27 7.95
C LEU A 14 5.11 16.77 7.67
N LEU A 15 4.02 16.07 7.38
CA LEU A 15 4.06 14.66 7.01
C LEU A 15 4.84 14.42 5.71
N VAL A 16 4.56 15.23 4.67
CA VAL A 16 5.27 15.14 3.39
C VAL A 16 6.75 15.49 3.56
N MET A 17 7.07 16.52 4.35
CA MET A 17 8.45 16.86 4.69
C MET A 17 9.15 15.73 5.45
N MET A 18 8.48 15.07 6.40
CA MET A 18 9.03 13.91 7.11
C MET A 18 9.41 12.81 6.14
N TYR A 19 8.54 12.47 5.18
CA TYR A 19 8.85 11.46 4.16
C TYR A 19 9.98 11.89 3.24
N PHE A 20 10.04 13.18 2.86
CA PHE A 20 11.13 13.70 2.06
C PHE A 20 12.48 13.59 2.81
N ILE A 21 12.51 13.97 4.09
CA ILE A 21 13.70 13.87 4.94
C ILE A 21 14.13 12.41 5.09
N MET A 22 13.21 11.49 5.37
CA MET A 22 13.53 10.06 5.46
C MET A 22 14.10 9.51 4.15
N SER A 23 13.56 9.96 3.01
CA SER A 23 14.08 9.59 1.70
C SER A 23 15.45 10.17 1.40
N ALA A 24 15.70 11.41 1.82
CA ALA A 24 17.00 12.06 1.70
C ALA A 24 18.05 11.35 2.57
N ILE A 25 17.69 10.96 3.80
CA ILE A 25 18.54 10.14 4.67
C ILE A 25 18.86 8.81 3.98
N MET A 26 17.85 8.15 3.41
CA MET A 26 18.07 6.89 2.68
C MET A 26 19.03 7.07 1.51
N TYR A 27 18.85 8.12 0.71
CA TYR A 27 19.78 8.50 -0.36
C TYR A 27 21.21 8.66 0.16
N LEU A 28 21.41 9.38 1.27
CA LEU A 28 22.73 9.58 1.86
C LEU A 28 23.39 8.27 2.31
N ILE A 29 22.59 7.32 2.83
CA ILE A 29 23.08 6.01 3.28
C ILE A 29 23.49 5.13 2.09
N ILE A 30 22.69 5.08 1.03
CA ILE A 30 22.93 4.16 -0.09
C ILE A 30 23.90 4.71 -1.13
N ARG A 31 24.07 6.04 -1.21
CA ARG A 31 24.88 6.69 -2.24
C ARG A 31 26.33 6.23 -2.11
N GLN A 32 26.86 5.71 -3.21
CA GLN A 32 28.26 5.35 -3.35
C GLN A 32 28.86 6.03 -4.59
N LYS A 33 30.20 5.98 -4.70
CA LYS A 33 30.92 6.44 -5.90
C LYS A 33 30.93 5.39 -7.03
N PHE A 34 30.39 4.21 -6.77
CA PHE A 34 30.25 3.08 -7.68
C PHE A 34 28.86 2.47 -7.49
N ILE A 35 28.47 1.51 -8.33
CA ILE A 35 27.25 0.72 -8.13
C ILE A 35 27.66 -0.73 -7.87
N TRP A 36 27.05 -1.35 -6.87
CA TRP A 36 27.23 -2.76 -6.59
C TRP A 36 26.72 -3.60 -7.76
N ASN A 37 27.50 -4.60 -8.17
CA ASN A 37 27.03 -5.52 -9.20
C ASN A 37 25.81 -6.28 -8.66
N GLY A 38 24.71 -6.27 -9.41
CA GLY A 38 23.44 -6.92 -9.06
C GLY A 38 23.03 -7.92 -10.14
N ASP A 39 21.87 -8.54 -9.98
CA ASP A 39 21.35 -9.49 -10.97
C ASP A 39 21.11 -8.78 -12.32
N ASP A 40 20.49 -7.58 -12.29
CA ASP A 40 20.07 -6.86 -13.48
C ASP A 40 20.78 -5.51 -13.70
N VAL A 41 21.75 -5.15 -12.87
CA VAL A 41 22.31 -3.78 -12.84
C VAL A 41 22.85 -3.35 -14.19
N TYR A 42 23.70 -4.16 -14.81
CA TYR A 42 24.28 -3.84 -16.11
C TYR A 42 23.19 -3.62 -17.17
N TYR A 43 22.21 -4.52 -17.21
CA TYR A 43 21.09 -4.47 -18.13
C TYR A 43 20.24 -3.21 -17.95
N GLN A 44 19.86 -2.88 -16.71
CA GLN A 44 19.03 -1.69 -16.42
C GLN A 44 19.78 -0.38 -16.68
N PHE A 45 21.09 -0.35 -16.43
CA PHE A 45 21.91 0.84 -16.70
C PHE A 45 22.00 1.15 -18.19
N GLN A 46 22.21 0.13 -19.03
CA GLN A 46 22.17 0.31 -20.48
C GLN A 46 20.81 0.83 -20.96
N ARG A 47 19.72 0.35 -20.35
CA ARG A 47 18.37 0.85 -20.66
C ARG A 47 18.19 2.31 -20.25
N ILE A 48 18.65 2.70 -19.06
CA ILE A 48 18.61 4.10 -18.61
C ILE A 48 19.41 4.99 -19.56
N GLN A 49 20.61 4.58 -19.97
CA GLN A 49 21.43 5.31 -20.94
C GLN A 49 20.73 5.42 -22.31
N GLY A 50 20.09 4.34 -22.78
CA GLY A 50 19.31 4.33 -24.01
C GLY A 50 18.13 5.30 -23.97
N ILE A 51 17.40 5.36 -22.85
CA ILE A 51 16.29 6.32 -22.64
C ILE A 51 16.82 7.76 -22.63
N GLN A 52 17.91 8.02 -21.90
CA GLN A 52 18.54 9.35 -21.87
C GLN A 52 18.98 9.79 -23.28
N HIS A 53 19.60 8.89 -24.04
CA HIS A 53 20.00 9.16 -25.41
C HIS A 53 18.80 9.49 -26.30
N SER A 54 17.75 8.66 -26.23
CA SER A 54 16.52 8.84 -27.02
C SER A 54 15.88 10.20 -26.76
N PHE A 55 15.78 10.61 -25.49
CA PHE A 55 15.25 11.93 -25.15
C PHE A 55 16.12 13.09 -25.61
N LYS A 56 17.46 12.95 -25.57
CA LYS A 56 18.37 13.99 -26.08
C LYS A 56 18.24 14.21 -27.58
N VAL A 57 17.95 13.17 -28.36
CA VAL A 57 17.77 13.26 -29.82
C VAL A 57 16.30 13.44 -30.24
N GLY A 58 15.36 13.50 -29.29
CA GLY A 58 13.95 13.77 -29.55
C GLY A 58 13.14 12.60 -30.09
N VAL A 59 13.55 11.35 -29.80
CA VAL A 59 12.83 10.13 -30.24
C VAL A 59 12.28 9.34 -29.06
N PHE A 60 11.23 8.56 -29.32
CA PHE A 60 10.73 7.59 -28.34
C PHE A 60 11.76 6.48 -28.12
N PRO A 61 11.96 6.01 -26.87
CA PRO A 61 12.95 5.00 -26.56
C PRO A 61 12.44 3.59 -26.92
N THR A 62 11.98 3.36 -28.14
CA THR A 62 11.53 2.03 -28.59
C THR A 62 12.71 1.12 -28.94
N LEU A 63 13.73 1.68 -29.60
CA LEU A 63 14.93 0.99 -30.05
C LEU A 63 16.14 1.47 -29.24
N SER A 64 16.83 0.56 -28.56
CA SER A 64 18.02 0.89 -27.79
C SER A 64 19.28 0.59 -28.59
N THR A 65 20.09 1.62 -28.80
CA THR A 65 21.44 1.52 -29.38
C THR A 65 22.52 1.28 -28.33
N MET A 66 22.15 1.17 -27.05
CA MET A 66 23.08 1.07 -25.92
C MET A 66 23.19 -0.34 -25.33
N ASN A 67 22.24 -1.23 -25.66
CA ASN A 67 22.20 -2.60 -25.14
C ASN A 67 22.99 -3.58 -26.04
N PHE A 68 23.38 -4.71 -25.47
CA PHE A 68 23.92 -5.89 -26.18
C PHE A 68 25.04 -5.58 -27.20
N GLY A 69 26.06 -4.81 -26.79
CA GLY A 69 27.18 -4.48 -27.68
C GLY A 69 26.87 -3.41 -28.74
N ARG A 70 25.82 -2.61 -28.53
CA ARG A 70 25.40 -1.50 -29.41
C ARG A 70 24.93 -1.92 -30.81
N ILE A 71 24.41 -3.14 -30.93
CA ILE A 71 23.89 -3.69 -32.19
C ILE A 71 22.53 -3.10 -32.61
N GLY A 72 21.89 -2.32 -31.74
CA GLY A 72 20.51 -1.86 -31.93
C GLY A 72 19.51 -2.97 -31.62
N TYR A 73 18.77 -2.85 -30.51
CA TYR A 73 17.82 -3.88 -30.09
C TYR A 73 16.53 -3.24 -29.59
N GLY A 74 15.39 -3.84 -29.96
CA GLY A 74 14.05 -3.46 -29.53
C GLY A 74 13.76 -3.79 -28.06
N VAL A 75 14.71 -3.55 -27.15
CA VAL A 75 14.65 -3.95 -25.74
C VAL A 75 13.38 -3.44 -25.04
N ASN A 76 12.94 -2.25 -25.40
CA ASN A 76 11.82 -1.58 -24.76
C ASN A 76 10.45 -2.00 -25.35
N LEU A 77 10.44 -2.85 -26.39
CA LEU A 77 9.25 -3.56 -26.85
C LEU A 77 8.92 -4.73 -25.92
N PHE A 78 9.96 -5.44 -25.43
CA PHE A 78 9.79 -6.58 -24.55
C PHE A 78 9.77 -6.20 -23.07
N TYR A 79 10.44 -5.11 -22.70
CA TYR A 79 10.54 -4.67 -21.32
C TYR A 79 9.91 -3.28 -21.13
N PRO A 80 8.99 -3.13 -20.16
CA PRO A 80 8.41 -1.83 -19.86
C PRO A 80 9.47 -0.80 -19.47
N TRP A 81 9.34 0.43 -19.97
CA TRP A 81 10.34 1.49 -19.77
C TRP A 81 9.76 2.77 -19.17
N LEU A 82 8.45 2.90 -19.04
CA LEU A 82 7.82 4.16 -18.63
C LEU A 82 8.21 4.56 -17.20
N THR A 83 8.34 3.60 -16.29
CA THR A 83 8.81 3.89 -14.92
C THR A 83 10.32 4.09 -14.80
N LEU A 84 11.06 3.96 -15.90
CA LEU A 84 12.46 4.38 -16.02
C LEU A 84 12.61 5.83 -16.51
N VAL A 85 11.53 6.48 -16.98
CA VAL A 85 11.54 7.88 -17.43
C VAL A 85 12.10 8.85 -16.38
N PRO A 86 11.83 8.70 -15.06
CA PRO A 86 12.46 9.55 -14.05
C PRO A 86 13.99 9.52 -14.09
N PHE A 87 14.62 8.37 -14.38
CA PHE A 87 16.07 8.28 -14.55
C PHE A 87 16.55 9.03 -15.81
N GLY A 88 15.74 9.02 -16.87
CA GLY A 88 15.97 9.82 -18.07
C GLY A 88 16.01 11.32 -17.77
N ILE A 89 14.98 11.81 -17.06
CA ILE A 89 14.82 13.22 -16.70
C ILE A 89 15.94 13.68 -15.76
N VAL A 90 16.19 12.96 -14.65
CA VAL A 90 17.28 13.30 -13.71
C VAL A 90 18.65 13.24 -14.40
N GLY A 91 18.81 12.32 -15.35
CA GLY A 91 20.01 12.18 -16.17
C GLY A 91 20.38 13.43 -16.97
N MET A 92 19.38 14.20 -17.40
CA MET A 92 19.61 15.46 -18.13
C MET A 92 20.27 16.53 -17.27
N PHE A 93 20.09 16.49 -15.94
CA PHE A 93 20.61 17.51 -15.02
C PHE A 93 21.93 17.14 -14.36
N THR A 94 22.24 15.84 -14.21
CA THR A 94 23.39 15.40 -13.41
C THR A 94 24.64 15.11 -14.24
N ASN A 95 24.52 14.84 -15.54
CA ASN A 95 25.61 14.42 -16.44
C ASN A 95 26.46 13.23 -15.92
N ASN A 96 26.01 12.53 -14.88
CA ASN A 96 26.70 11.43 -14.24
C ASN A 96 25.69 10.33 -13.91
N LEU A 97 25.91 9.14 -14.49
CA LEU A 97 24.96 8.04 -14.40
C LEU A 97 24.80 7.47 -12.98
N ILE A 98 25.89 7.45 -12.21
CA ILE A 98 25.89 6.99 -10.81
C ILE A 98 25.04 7.94 -9.95
N SER A 99 25.24 9.24 -10.12
CA SER A 99 24.46 10.26 -9.42
C SER A 99 23.00 10.22 -9.86
N THR A 100 22.73 10.07 -11.16
CA THR A 100 21.37 9.88 -11.68
C THR A 100 20.67 8.72 -10.98
N TYR A 101 21.34 7.58 -10.89
CA TYR A 101 20.80 6.36 -10.30
C TYR A 101 20.40 6.59 -8.84
N TYR A 102 21.34 7.02 -8.01
CA TYR A 102 21.06 7.20 -6.58
C TYR A 102 20.06 8.31 -6.28
N ILE A 103 20.12 9.46 -6.99
CA ILE A 103 19.14 10.54 -6.82
C ILE A 103 17.73 10.03 -7.17
N THR A 104 17.61 9.31 -8.29
CA THR A 104 16.30 8.78 -8.72
C THR A 104 15.80 7.70 -7.76
N LEU A 105 16.66 6.84 -7.22
CA LEU A 105 16.29 5.91 -6.16
C LEU A 105 15.77 6.65 -4.91
N GLY A 106 16.41 7.76 -4.52
CA GLY A 106 15.92 8.62 -3.44
C GLY A 106 14.54 9.21 -3.74
N LEU A 107 14.25 9.58 -5.00
CA LEU A 107 12.91 10.04 -5.38
C LEU A 107 11.87 8.91 -5.37
N LEU A 108 12.24 7.72 -5.84
CA LEU A 108 11.37 6.54 -5.84
C LEU A 108 11.05 6.07 -4.41
N PHE A 109 12.02 6.14 -3.51
CA PHE A 109 11.81 5.83 -2.09
C PHE A 109 10.81 6.83 -1.45
N PHE A 110 10.86 8.10 -1.85
CA PHE A 110 9.89 9.12 -1.43
C PHE A 110 8.49 8.84 -1.97
N VAL A 111 8.37 8.55 -3.27
CA VAL A 111 7.09 8.12 -3.89
C VAL A 111 6.54 6.90 -3.17
N SER A 112 7.40 5.97 -2.78
CA SER A 112 7.02 4.77 -2.06
C SER A 112 6.42 5.05 -0.69
N PHE A 113 6.95 6.02 0.07
CA PHE A 113 6.31 6.48 1.30
C PHE A 113 4.91 7.07 1.06
N LEU A 114 4.75 7.88 0.01
CA LEU A 114 3.47 8.50 -0.31
C LEU A 114 2.42 7.46 -0.72
N VAL A 115 2.79 6.53 -1.60
CA VAL A 115 1.89 5.46 -2.07
C VAL A 115 1.51 4.52 -0.94
N SER A 116 2.46 4.10 -0.10
CA SER A 116 2.18 3.26 1.06
C SER A 116 1.27 3.98 2.06
N HIS A 117 1.50 5.27 2.31
CA HIS A 117 0.69 6.06 3.25
C HIS A 117 -0.73 6.19 2.73
N TYR A 118 -0.90 6.61 1.49
CA TYR A 118 -2.22 6.73 0.86
C TYR A 118 -3.00 5.42 0.93
N SER A 119 -2.33 4.31 0.58
CA SER A 119 -2.96 2.99 0.53
C SER A 119 -3.42 2.53 1.91
N MET A 120 -2.58 2.70 2.92
CA MET A 120 -2.94 2.35 4.29
C MET A 120 -4.00 3.29 4.87
N TYR A 121 -3.94 4.59 4.56
CA TYR A 121 -4.94 5.55 5.02
C TYR A 121 -6.30 5.24 4.43
N LYS A 122 -6.35 4.87 3.16
CA LYS A 122 -7.57 4.40 2.50
C LYS A 122 -8.08 3.10 3.14
N LEU A 123 -7.18 2.19 3.53
CA LEU A 123 -7.55 0.93 4.17
C LEU A 123 -8.04 1.09 5.61
N SER A 124 -7.37 1.86 6.48
CA SER A 124 -7.71 1.96 7.91
C SER A 124 -8.39 3.25 8.36
N GLY A 125 -8.29 4.33 7.58
CA GLY A 125 -8.71 5.67 8.00
C GLY A 125 -7.79 6.34 9.03
N SER A 126 -6.72 5.66 9.47
CA SER A 126 -5.83 6.15 10.52
C SER A 126 -4.51 6.67 9.96
N THR A 127 -4.23 7.96 10.15
CA THR A 127 -2.95 8.58 9.77
C THR A 127 -1.78 7.93 10.51
N ASN A 128 -1.93 7.60 11.79
CA ASN A 128 -0.87 6.99 12.59
C ASN A 128 -0.52 5.57 12.10
N GLN A 129 -1.54 4.77 11.81
CA GLN A 129 -1.33 3.44 11.21
C GLN A 129 -0.67 3.56 9.83
N SER A 130 -1.03 4.59 9.08
CA SER A 130 -0.47 4.84 7.74
C SER A 130 1.00 5.25 7.79
N ILE A 131 1.38 6.04 8.79
CA ILE A 131 2.80 6.33 9.08
C ILE A 131 3.53 5.05 9.45
N ALA A 132 3.00 4.27 10.40
CA ALA A 132 3.61 3.02 10.83
C ALA A 132 3.79 2.04 9.67
N PHE A 133 2.75 1.80 8.86
CA PHE A 133 2.82 0.96 7.67
C PHE A 133 3.87 1.46 6.68
N SER A 134 3.89 2.77 6.40
CA SER A 134 4.82 3.33 5.43
C SER A 134 6.27 3.17 5.87
N LEU A 135 6.56 3.29 7.17
CA LEU A 135 7.89 3.04 7.70
C LEU A 135 8.24 1.54 7.64
N ILE A 136 7.39 0.69 8.20
CA ILE A 136 7.61 -0.77 8.25
C ILE A 136 7.79 -1.35 6.83
N TYR A 137 6.93 -0.94 5.89
CA TYR A 137 6.96 -1.45 4.52
C TYR A 137 8.14 -0.93 3.71
N ASN A 138 8.60 0.31 3.91
CA ASN A 138 9.74 0.84 3.15
C ASN A 138 11.10 0.37 3.66
N PHE A 139 11.18 0.01 4.94
CA PHE A 139 12.40 -0.49 5.56
C PHE A 139 12.40 -2.02 5.78
N CYS A 140 11.45 -2.76 5.22
CA CYS A 140 11.44 -4.21 5.35
C CYS A 140 12.58 -4.85 4.54
N ASN A 141 13.13 -5.95 5.07
CA ASN A 141 14.40 -6.49 4.57
C ASN A 141 14.31 -6.92 3.10
N TYR A 142 13.23 -7.60 2.70
CA TYR A 142 13.07 -8.05 1.31
C TYR A 142 13.17 -6.89 0.30
N ARG A 143 12.55 -5.74 0.60
CA ARG A 143 12.61 -4.59 -0.32
C ARG A 143 13.99 -3.94 -0.34
N LEU A 144 14.68 -3.93 0.79
CA LEU A 144 16.07 -3.46 0.85
C LEU A 144 17.01 -4.41 0.10
N ILE A 145 16.74 -5.72 0.13
CA ILE A 145 17.44 -6.73 -0.66
C ILE A 145 17.27 -6.45 -2.17
N GLU A 146 16.03 -6.24 -2.61
CA GLU A 146 15.74 -5.91 -4.01
C GLU A 146 16.48 -4.66 -4.47
N LEU A 147 16.54 -3.64 -3.60
CA LEU A 147 17.15 -2.35 -3.90
C LEU A 147 18.69 -2.39 -3.92
N ILE A 148 19.32 -3.06 -2.94
CA ILE A 148 20.76 -2.95 -2.67
C ILE A 148 21.54 -4.18 -3.16
N PRO A 149 21.51 -5.34 -2.48
CA PRO A 149 22.34 -6.48 -2.85
C PRO A 149 21.90 -7.09 -4.18
N ARG A 150 20.60 -7.25 -4.44
CA ARG A 150 20.09 -7.84 -5.68
C ARG A 150 20.08 -6.81 -6.81
N ALA A 151 19.82 -5.55 -6.47
CA ALA A 151 19.66 -4.42 -7.38
C ALA A 151 18.77 -4.75 -8.59
N SER A 152 17.67 -5.45 -8.29
CA SER A 152 16.59 -5.84 -9.19
C SER A 152 15.61 -4.66 -9.31
N LEU A 153 16.04 -3.66 -10.09
CA LEU A 153 15.42 -2.33 -10.12
C LEU A 153 13.92 -2.37 -10.49
N ALA A 154 13.56 -3.15 -11.51
CA ALA A 154 12.18 -3.24 -11.99
C ALA A 154 11.27 -3.90 -10.94
N GLU A 155 11.73 -4.97 -10.30
CA GLU A 155 10.97 -5.64 -9.24
C GLU A 155 10.80 -4.72 -8.03
N TYR A 156 11.86 -4.02 -7.61
CA TYR A 156 11.79 -3.01 -6.55
C TYR A 156 10.75 -1.92 -6.86
N ILE A 157 10.80 -1.31 -8.05
CA ILE A 157 9.84 -0.26 -8.44
C ILE A 157 8.41 -0.82 -8.45
N ALA A 158 8.20 -2.06 -8.92
CA ALA A 158 6.88 -2.67 -8.91
C ALA A 158 6.32 -2.83 -7.48
N THR A 159 7.18 -3.11 -6.49
CA THR A 159 6.76 -3.21 -5.07
C THR A 159 6.19 -1.90 -4.53
N ILE A 160 6.56 -0.75 -5.09
CA ILE A 160 6.04 0.57 -4.67
C ILE A 160 4.51 0.64 -4.83
N PHE A 161 3.98 0.00 -5.89
CA PHE A 161 2.58 0.09 -6.26
C PHE A 161 1.72 -1.08 -5.76
N LEU A 162 2.33 -2.11 -5.16
CA LEU A 162 1.60 -3.25 -4.59
C LEU A 162 0.55 -2.84 -3.53
N PRO A 163 0.85 -1.93 -2.56
CA PRO A 163 -0.16 -1.49 -1.60
C PRO A 163 -1.37 -0.83 -2.27
N LEU A 164 -1.14 -0.10 -3.37
CA LEU A 164 -2.19 0.57 -4.13
C LEU A 164 -3.11 -0.44 -4.83
N CYS A 165 -2.51 -1.48 -5.43
CA CYS A 165 -3.24 -2.58 -6.03
C CYS A 165 -4.10 -3.31 -4.98
N PHE A 166 -3.51 -3.61 -3.81
CA PHE A 166 -4.21 -4.31 -2.74
C PHE A 166 -5.42 -3.50 -2.22
N VAL A 167 -5.23 -2.22 -1.90
CA VAL A 167 -6.36 -1.40 -1.42
C VAL A 167 -7.40 -1.18 -2.52
N GLY A 168 -6.98 -1.05 -3.78
CA GLY A 168 -7.90 -0.97 -4.92
C GLY A 168 -8.78 -2.21 -5.04
N LEU A 169 -8.20 -3.41 -4.96
CA LEU A 169 -8.96 -4.66 -4.93
C LEU A 169 -9.89 -4.71 -3.70
N TYR A 170 -9.38 -4.38 -2.52
CA TYR A 170 -10.16 -4.39 -1.28
C TYR A 170 -11.40 -3.48 -1.35
N GLU A 171 -11.26 -2.28 -1.93
CA GLU A 171 -12.39 -1.37 -2.14
C GLU A 171 -13.45 -1.99 -3.07
N ILE A 172 -13.01 -2.65 -4.15
CA ILE A 172 -13.93 -3.30 -5.09
C ILE A 172 -14.65 -4.49 -4.47
N LEU A 173 -13.97 -5.29 -3.66
CA LEU A 173 -14.54 -6.52 -3.09
C LEU A 173 -15.45 -6.25 -1.89
N TYR A 174 -15.07 -5.29 -1.02
CA TYR A 174 -15.68 -5.17 0.31
C TYR A 174 -16.27 -3.79 0.61
N ARG A 175 -15.91 -2.74 -0.14
CA ARG A 175 -16.40 -1.38 0.11
C ARG A 175 -17.02 -0.78 -1.15
N ASN A 176 -16.50 0.35 -1.63
CA ASN A 176 -17.05 1.06 -2.76
C ASN A 176 -16.48 0.54 -4.09
N TYR A 177 -17.26 -0.27 -4.79
CA TYR A 177 -16.89 -0.79 -6.11
C TYR A 177 -16.68 0.29 -7.18
N ARG A 178 -17.16 1.51 -6.97
CA ARG A 178 -16.88 2.64 -7.88
C ARG A 178 -15.44 3.14 -7.79
N SER A 179 -14.70 2.76 -6.75
CA SER A 179 -13.27 3.08 -6.59
C SER A 179 -12.35 2.18 -7.44
N TRP A 180 -12.88 1.51 -8.48
CA TRP A 180 -12.16 0.56 -9.32
C TRP A 180 -10.92 1.16 -10.00
N TYR A 181 -10.93 2.48 -10.22
CA TYR A 181 -9.82 3.21 -10.83
C TYR A 181 -8.53 3.13 -10.00
N ILE A 182 -8.62 2.92 -8.67
CA ILE A 182 -7.43 2.76 -7.81
C ILE A 182 -6.68 1.48 -8.19
N LEU A 183 -7.41 0.38 -8.38
CA LEU A 183 -6.83 -0.88 -8.85
C LEU A 183 -6.26 -0.73 -10.26
N ALA A 184 -6.98 -0.02 -11.15
CA ALA A 184 -6.51 0.21 -12.51
C ALA A 184 -5.19 0.97 -12.56
N ILE A 185 -5.07 2.07 -11.80
CA ILE A 185 -3.85 2.87 -11.72
C ILE A 185 -2.69 2.03 -11.16
N GLY A 186 -2.92 1.33 -10.04
CA GLY A 186 -1.91 0.47 -9.44
C GLY A 186 -1.41 -0.61 -10.40
N MET A 187 -2.33 -1.38 -10.99
CA MET A 187 -1.98 -2.45 -11.92
C MET A 187 -1.30 -1.91 -13.18
N SER A 188 -1.71 -0.75 -13.69
CA SER A 188 -1.04 -0.14 -14.87
C SER A 188 0.41 0.21 -14.56
N LEU A 189 0.68 0.77 -13.38
CA LEU A 189 2.04 1.10 -12.96
C LEU A 189 2.91 -0.15 -12.78
N ILE A 190 2.34 -1.26 -12.28
CA ILE A 190 3.07 -2.54 -12.21
C ILE A 190 3.32 -3.11 -13.60
N VAL A 191 2.32 -3.14 -14.50
CA VAL A 191 2.47 -3.62 -15.89
C VAL A 191 3.52 -2.83 -16.64
N MET A 192 3.53 -1.51 -16.46
CA MET A 192 4.52 -0.61 -17.07
C MET A 192 5.88 -0.61 -16.38
N THR A 193 6.11 -1.51 -15.42
CA THR A 193 7.38 -1.67 -14.69
C THR A 193 7.94 -3.08 -14.82
N HIS A 194 7.17 -4.08 -14.40
CA HIS A 194 7.64 -5.45 -14.26
C HIS A 194 6.51 -6.44 -14.53
N VAL A 195 6.55 -7.06 -15.71
CA VAL A 195 5.54 -8.00 -16.22
C VAL A 195 5.35 -9.17 -15.27
N LEU A 196 6.44 -9.71 -14.72
CA LEU A 196 6.35 -10.87 -13.83
C LEU A 196 5.65 -10.55 -12.50
N THR A 197 5.91 -9.37 -11.90
CA THR A 197 5.14 -8.94 -10.72
C THR A 197 3.67 -8.72 -11.06
N SER A 198 3.37 -8.25 -12.27
CA SER A 198 1.98 -8.12 -12.76
C SER A 198 1.28 -9.48 -12.79
N PHE A 199 1.93 -10.49 -13.39
CA PHE A 199 1.44 -11.86 -13.46
C PHE A 199 1.17 -12.46 -12.08
N MET A 200 2.15 -12.37 -11.16
CA MET A 200 1.99 -12.88 -9.80
C MET A 200 0.87 -12.15 -9.02
N THR A 201 0.74 -10.83 -9.22
CA THR A 201 -0.32 -10.03 -8.58
C THR A 201 -1.70 -10.44 -9.07
N VAL A 202 -1.86 -10.68 -10.38
CA VAL A 202 -3.13 -11.15 -10.95
C VAL A 202 -3.49 -12.53 -10.39
N ILE A 203 -2.56 -13.48 -10.33
CA ILE A 203 -2.81 -14.81 -9.74
C ILE A 203 -3.29 -14.68 -8.30
N LEU A 204 -2.55 -13.92 -7.49
CA LEU A 204 -2.92 -13.69 -6.09
C LEU A 204 -4.31 -13.08 -5.97
N PHE A 205 -4.65 -12.10 -6.82
CA PHE A 205 -5.94 -11.42 -6.78
C PHE A 205 -7.08 -12.30 -7.25
N VAL A 206 -6.85 -13.20 -8.20
CA VAL A 206 -7.81 -14.24 -8.60
C VAL A 206 -8.06 -15.21 -7.44
N ILE A 207 -7.03 -15.62 -6.71
CA ILE A 207 -7.20 -16.47 -5.51
C ILE A 207 -8.02 -15.73 -4.43
N ILE A 208 -7.67 -14.48 -4.14
CA ILE A 208 -8.42 -13.66 -3.17
C ILE A 208 -9.88 -13.50 -3.63
N LEU A 209 -10.12 -13.22 -4.92
CA LEU A 209 -11.45 -13.10 -5.49
C LEU A 209 -12.24 -14.41 -5.32
N ALA A 210 -11.66 -15.55 -5.67
CA ALA A 210 -12.32 -16.86 -5.57
C ALA A 210 -12.79 -17.15 -4.14
N VAL A 211 -11.96 -16.83 -3.14
CA VAL A 211 -12.33 -16.96 -1.71
C VAL A 211 -13.37 -15.93 -1.26
N SER A 212 -13.38 -14.75 -1.88
CA SER A 212 -14.25 -13.63 -1.49
C SER A 212 -15.64 -13.71 -2.12
N VAL A 213 -15.78 -14.26 -3.32
CA VAL A 213 -17.04 -14.32 -4.11
C VAL A 213 -18.24 -14.86 -3.32
N PRO A 214 -18.13 -15.93 -2.52
CA PRO A 214 -19.27 -16.46 -1.75
C PRO A 214 -19.85 -15.45 -0.74
N LYS A 215 -19.00 -14.58 -0.18
CA LYS A 215 -19.36 -13.59 0.84
C LYS A 215 -19.66 -12.21 0.26
N MET A 216 -19.52 -12.05 -1.05
CA MET A 216 -19.61 -10.78 -1.73
C MET A 216 -21.07 -10.35 -1.95
N ASP A 217 -21.41 -9.13 -1.54
CA ASP A 217 -22.66 -8.47 -1.87
C ASP A 217 -22.59 -7.83 -3.27
N GLN A 218 -23.73 -7.55 -3.89
CA GLN A 218 -23.81 -6.87 -5.20
C GLN A 218 -22.85 -7.47 -6.26
N ARG A 219 -22.75 -8.81 -6.30
CA ARG A 219 -21.69 -9.55 -7.01
C ARG A 219 -21.48 -9.09 -8.44
N ILE A 220 -22.57 -8.92 -9.19
CA ILE A 220 -22.53 -8.49 -10.60
C ILE A 220 -21.85 -7.12 -10.73
N LYS A 221 -22.23 -6.13 -9.90
CA LYS A 221 -21.65 -4.78 -9.97
C LYS A 221 -20.16 -4.78 -9.63
N ARG A 222 -19.74 -5.59 -8.66
CA ARG A 222 -18.33 -5.73 -8.27
C ARG A 222 -17.50 -6.43 -9.36
N ILE A 223 -18.04 -7.46 -10.00
CA ILE A 223 -17.39 -8.13 -11.15
C ILE A 223 -17.29 -7.18 -12.35
N VAL A 224 -18.35 -6.42 -12.65
CA VAL A 224 -18.30 -5.39 -13.70
C VAL A 224 -17.26 -4.32 -13.39
N ALA A 225 -17.14 -3.90 -12.13
CA ALA A 225 -16.10 -2.96 -11.69
C ALA A 225 -14.68 -3.54 -11.86
N LEU A 226 -14.47 -4.83 -11.60
CA LEU A 226 -13.22 -5.51 -11.94
C LEU A 226 -12.95 -5.51 -13.45
N GLY A 227 -14.00 -5.70 -14.27
CA GLY A 227 -13.93 -5.57 -15.72
C GLY A 227 -13.49 -4.17 -16.17
N TYR A 228 -14.05 -3.11 -15.58
CA TYR A 228 -13.61 -1.74 -15.83
C TYR A 228 -12.17 -1.49 -15.39
N ALA A 229 -11.76 -2.04 -14.24
CA ALA A 229 -10.38 -1.95 -13.80
C ALA A 229 -9.41 -2.64 -14.77
N ALA A 230 -9.75 -3.83 -15.26
CA ALA A 230 -8.95 -4.59 -16.22
C ALA A 230 -8.85 -3.87 -17.57
N LEU A 231 -9.97 -3.40 -18.12
CA LEU A 231 -10.00 -2.65 -19.38
C LEU A 231 -9.17 -1.36 -19.27
N THR A 232 -9.35 -0.60 -18.18
CA THR A 232 -8.61 0.64 -17.97
C THR A 232 -7.12 0.36 -17.77
N THR A 233 -6.76 -0.75 -17.10
CA THR A 233 -5.35 -1.18 -16.97
C THR A 233 -4.73 -1.44 -18.34
N PHE A 234 -5.44 -2.14 -19.21
CA PHE A 234 -5.00 -2.41 -20.58
C PHE A 234 -4.80 -1.11 -21.38
N LEU A 235 -5.77 -0.19 -21.31
CA LEU A 235 -5.70 1.09 -22.03
C LEU A 235 -4.56 1.99 -21.52
N LEU A 236 -4.39 2.11 -20.21
CA LEU A 236 -3.31 2.91 -19.62
C LEU A 236 -1.92 2.31 -19.87
N SER A 237 -1.85 0.98 -20.02
CA SER A 237 -0.59 0.26 -20.31
C SER A 237 -0.37 0.00 -21.80
N ALA A 238 -1.24 0.52 -22.67
CA ALA A 238 -1.25 0.23 -24.10
C ALA A 238 0.06 0.60 -24.80
N ALA A 239 0.73 1.66 -24.33
CA ALA A 239 2.02 2.11 -24.85
C ALA A 239 3.12 1.03 -24.77
N TYR A 240 3.00 0.09 -23.83
CA TYR A 240 3.86 -1.08 -23.72
C TYR A 240 3.19 -2.35 -24.26
N LEU A 241 1.93 -2.62 -23.87
CA LEU A 241 1.25 -3.86 -24.19
C LEU A 241 1.00 -4.04 -25.69
N ILE A 242 0.65 -2.98 -26.43
CA ILE A 242 0.35 -3.10 -27.86
C ILE A 242 1.61 -3.51 -28.64
N PRO A 243 2.76 -2.82 -28.53
CA PRO A 243 3.99 -3.26 -29.19
C PRO A 243 4.43 -4.66 -28.76
N PHE A 244 4.39 -4.96 -27.45
CA PHE A 244 4.75 -6.28 -26.93
C PHE A 244 3.91 -7.41 -27.56
N LEU A 245 2.59 -7.25 -27.56
CA LEU A 245 1.68 -8.24 -28.13
C LEU A 245 1.77 -8.33 -29.66
N ALA A 246 2.12 -7.24 -30.34
CA ALA A 246 2.35 -7.26 -31.78
C ALA A 246 3.58 -8.11 -32.11
N GLU A 247 4.67 -7.95 -31.36
CA GLU A 247 5.89 -8.75 -31.51
C GLU A 247 5.64 -10.23 -31.21
N GLU A 248 5.05 -10.55 -30.06
CA GLU A 248 4.75 -11.94 -29.67
C GLU A 248 3.80 -12.66 -30.66
N LYS A 249 2.96 -11.91 -31.39
CA LYS A 249 2.12 -12.46 -32.46
C LYS A 249 2.87 -12.63 -33.78
N PHE A 250 3.85 -11.77 -34.04
CA PHE A 250 4.61 -11.77 -35.29
C PHE A 250 5.51 -13.01 -35.38
N GLN A 251 6.19 -13.38 -34.29
CA GLN A 251 7.02 -14.58 -34.23
C GLN A 251 7.11 -15.16 -32.82
N LYS A 252 7.57 -16.41 -32.73
CA LYS A 252 7.83 -17.06 -31.44
C LYS A 252 9.19 -16.64 -30.90
N TYR A 253 9.19 -15.97 -29.76
CA TYR A 253 10.40 -15.68 -29.00
C TYR A 253 10.76 -16.83 -28.07
N GLY A 254 12.05 -17.01 -27.82
CA GLY A 254 12.54 -17.95 -26.82
C GLY A 254 12.12 -17.48 -25.42
N GLN A 255 11.65 -18.41 -24.58
CA GLN A 255 11.40 -18.10 -23.19
C GLN A 255 12.73 -17.86 -22.44
N PRO A 256 12.75 -17.01 -21.40
CA PRO A 256 13.90 -16.90 -20.50
C PRO A 256 14.29 -18.27 -19.94
N ASP A 257 15.58 -18.47 -19.68
CA ASP A 257 16.16 -19.76 -19.31
C ASP A 257 15.37 -20.45 -18.18
N PRO A 258 14.72 -21.60 -18.45
CA PRO A 258 13.83 -22.25 -17.49
C PRO A 258 14.56 -22.62 -16.20
N GLN A 259 14.13 -22.01 -15.10
CA GLN A 259 14.66 -22.32 -13.77
C GLN A 259 13.86 -23.46 -13.13
N LYS A 260 14.55 -24.27 -12.31
CA LYS A 260 13.87 -25.23 -11.44
C LYS A 260 13.14 -24.47 -10.34
N LEU A 261 11.85 -24.73 -10.18
CA LEU A 261 11.05 -24.15 -9.10
C LEU A 261 11.47 -24.78 -7.77
N VAL A 262 12.30 -24.07 -7.02
CA VAL A 262 12.79 -24.49 -5.71
C VAL A 262 12.54 -23.38 -4.71
N GLY A 263 11.78 -23.69 -3.66
CA GLY A 263 11.56 -22.78 -2.55
C GLY A 263 12.83 -22.61 -1.71
N THR A 264 13.00 -21.44 -1.10
CA THR A 264 14.12 -21.22 -0.17
C THR A 264 14.00 -22.16 1.01
N ASP A 265 15.11 -22.68 1.52
CA ASP A 265 15.06 -23.54 2.71
C ASP A 265 14.38 -22.79 3.87
N PHE A 266 13.40 -23.44 4.50
CA PHE A 266 12.58 -22.83 5.53
C PHE A 266 13.42 -22.40 6.74
N TRP A 267 14.29 -23.27 7.26
CA TRP A 267 15.08 -22.98 8.46
C TRP A 267 16.10 -21.88 8.19
N GLN A 268 16.76 -21.93 7.03
CA GLN A 268 17.67 -20.87 6.59
C GLN A 268 16.92 -19.54 6.42
N SER A 269 15.69 -19.55 5.90
CA SER A 269 14.86 -18.34 5.78
C SER A 269 14.57 -17.71 7.15
N ILE A 270 14.35 -18.52 8.20
CA ILE A 270 14.17 -18.04 9.58
C ILE A 270 15.47 -17.48 10.15
N VAL A 271 16.57 -18.23 10.08
CA VAL A 271 17.87 -17.84 10.64
C VAL A 271 18.40 -16.57 9.98
N MET A 272 18.43 -16.54 8.64
CA MET A 272 18.88 -15.36 7.88
C MET A 272 17.93 -14.18 8.07
N GLY A 273 16.63 -14.45 8.27
CA GLY A 273 15.64 -13.45 8.65
C GLY A 273 15.99 -12.74 9.95
N PHE A 274 16.22 -13.48 11.05
CA PHE A 274 16.59 -12.86 12.33
C PHE A 274 17.93 -12.12 12.29
N ASN A 275 18.89 -12.62 11.49
CA ASN A 275 20.17 -11.96 11.28
C ASN A 275 20.08 -10.74 10.35
N ASN A 276 18.92 -10.48 9.70
CA ASN A 276 18.77 -9.51 8.60
C ASN A 276 19.88 -9.63 7.55
N SER A 277 20.36 -10.85 7.30
CA SER A 277 21.46 -11.10 6.38
C SER A 277 20.91 -11.31 4.97
N SER A 278 21.63 -10.83 3.97
CA SER A 278 21.34 -11.06 2.55
C SER A 278 22.61 -11.41 1.79
N SER A 279 23.33 -12.41 2.30
CA SER A 279 24.58 -12.86 1.69
C SER A 279 24.31 -13.34 0.27
N ARG A 280 24.96 -12.69 -0.70
CA ARG A 280 25.00 -13.15 -2.08
C ARG A 280 26.14 -14.12 -2.24
N MET A 281 25.82 -15.32 -2.70
CA MET A 281 26.75 -16.38 -2.99
C MET A 281 26.65 -16.70 -4.49
N VAL A 282 27.70 -17.32 -5.05
CA VAL A 282 27.69 -17.75 -6.47
C VAL A 282 26.52 -18.72 -6.72
N GLU A 283 26.16 -19.53 -5.72
CA GLU A 283 24.94 -20.32 -5.66
C GLU A 283 24.32 -20.21 -4.26
N GLY A 284 23.00 -20.25 -4.14
CA GLY A 284 22.31 -20.26 -2.84
C GLY A 284 22.13 -18.88 -2.18
N ASN A 285 21.75 -17.86 -2.95
CA ASN A 285 21.39 -16.55 -2.40
C ASN A 285 20.28 -16.66 -1.35
N TYR A 286 20.45 -15.96 -0.22
CA TYR A 286 19.45 -15.95 0.84
C TYR A 286 18.58 -14.70 0.78
N TYR A 287 17.33 -14.90 0.37
CA TYR A 287 16.30 -13.86 0.37
C TYR A 287 15.31 -14.12 1.49
N ASN A 288 15.03 -13.10 2.30
CA ASN A 288 14.20 -13.24 3.49
C ASN A 288 13.43 -11.95 3.81
N ILE A 289 12.50 -12.05 4.75
CA ILE A 289 11.61 -10.95 5.17
C ILE A 289 12.16 -10.12 6.34
N GLY A 290 13.30 -10.53 6.92
CA GLY A 290 13.95 -9.88 8.03
C GLY A 290 13.28 -10.10 9.39
N ALA A 291 13.99 -9.71 10.45
CA ALA A 291 13.60 -9.93 11.83
C ALA A 291 12.28 -9.23 12.16
N ALA A 292 12.08 -8.02 11.64
CA ALA A 292 10.85 -7.25 11.88
C ALA A 292 9.60 -8.01 11.42
N MET A 293 9.62 -8.61 10.23
CA MET A 293 8.46 -9.37 9.73
C MET A 293 8.29 -10.69 10.49
N LEU A 294 9.39 -11.37 10.88
CA LEU A 294 9.31 -12.57 11.72
C LEU A 294 8.71 -12.27 13.11
N ILE A 295 9.07 -11.13 13.71
CA ILE A 295 8.47 -10.67 14.96
C ILE A 295 6.97 -10.40 14.76
N VAL A 296 6.56 -9.81 13.63
CA VAL A 296 5.14 -9.62 13.31
C VAL A 296 4.42 -10.97 13.19
N ILE A 297 5.05 -12.02 12.65
CA ILE A 297 4.48 -13.38 12.65
C ILE A 297 4.22 -13.85 14.09
N ILE A 298 5.23 -13.76 14.95
CA ILE A 298 5.14 -14.24 16.34
C ILE A 298 4.10 -13.43 17.14
N VAL A 299 4.19 -12.11 17.10
CA VAL A 299 3.26 -11.22 17.81
C VAL A 299 1.85 -11.37 17.24
N GLY A 300 1.69 -11.48 15.92
CA GLY A 300 0.40 -11.72 15.28
C GLY A 300 -0.26 -13.02 15.75
N LEU A 301 0.53 -14.08 15.96
CA LEU A 301 0.06 -15.34 16.52
C LEU A 301 -0.38 -15.20 18.00
N ILE A 302 0.44 -14.55 18.84
CA ILE A 302 0.13 -14.32 20.26
C ILE A 302 -1.12 -13.44 20.41
N SER A 303 -1.24 -12.40 19.59
CA SER A 303 -2.34 -11.45 19.60
C SER A 303 -3.55 -11.91 18.78
N PHE A 304 -3.54 -13.12 18.18
CA PHE A 304 -4.50 -13.52 17.15
C PHE A 304 -5.96 -13.40 17.58
N ARG A 305 -6.26 -13.62 18.87
CA ARG A 305 -7.62 -13.45 19.44
C ARG A 305 -8.08 -12.00 19.53
N LYS A 306 -7.15 -11.04 19.61
CA LYS A 306 -7.40 -9.59 19.71
C LYS A 306 -7.54 -8.89 18.36
N ILE A 307 -7.10 -9.53 17.27
CA ILE A 307 -7.12 -8.96 15.92
C ILE A 307 -8.52 -9.13 15.29
N ASP A 308 -9.03 -8.06 14.67
CA ASP A 308 -10.30 -8.08 13.92
C ASP A 308 -10.23 -8.99 12.68
N PHE A 309 -11.39 -9.35 12.15
CA PHE A 309 -11.48 -10.34 11.07
C PHE A 309 -10.69 -9.95 9.80
N THR A 310 -10.69 -8.65 9.44
CA THR A 310 -10.00 -8.17 8.23
C THR A 310 -8.49 -8.29 8.40
N ASN A 311 -7.93 -7.72 9.48
CA ASN A 311 -6.48 -7.81 9.72
C ASN A 311 -6.02 -9.25 9.98
N LYS A 312 -6.88 -10.09 10.57
CA LYS A 312 -6.62 -11.53 10.73
C LYS A 312 -6.50 -12.25 9.40
N SER A 313 -7.39 -11.95 8.44
CA SER A 313 -7.34 -12.52 7.10
C SER A 313 -6.09 -12.09 6.35
N ILE A 314 -5.70 -10.81 6.48
CA ILE A 314 -4.47 -10.26 5.91
C ILE A 314 -3.23 -10.92 6.51
N TYR A 315 -3.21 -11.08 7.83
CA TYR A 315 -2.14 -11.78 8.55
C TYR A 315 -1.98 -13.23 8.07
N VAL A 316 -3.08 -13.99 8.04
CA VAL A 316 -3.06 -15.39 7.57
C VAL A 316 -2.58 -15.47 6.13
N LEU A 317 -3.04 -14.56 5.25
CA LEU A 317 -2.57 -14.51 3.86
C LEU A 317 -1.06 -14.26 3.77
N GLY A 318 -0.52 -13.32 4.56
CA GLY A 318 0.92 -13.06 4.62
C GLY A 318 1.73 -14.27 5.11
N VAL A 319 1.27 -14.96 6.16
CA VAL A 319 1.92 -16.18 6.68
C VAL A 319 1.84 -17.33 5.68
N VAL A 320 0.69 -17.55 5.03
CA VAL A 320 0.55 -18.60 4.02
C VAL A 320 1.48 -18.35 2.85
N ILE A 321 1.55 -17.12 2.33
CA ILE A 321 2.45 -16.78 1.22
C ILE A 321 3.93 -16.96 1.62
N PHE A 322 4.28 -16.62 2.87
CA PHE A 322 5.62 -16.91 3.39
C PHE A 322 5.93 -18.41 3.31
N LEU A 323 5.05 -19.27 3.83
CA LEU A 323 5.24 -20.72 3.77
C LEU A 323 5.31 -21.22 2.32
N VAL A 324 4.45 -20.70 1.44
CA VAL A 324 4.45 -21.02 0.00
C VAL A 324 5.77 -20.64 -0.67
N SER A 325 6.45 -19.58 -0.24
CA SER A 325 7.75 -19.19 -0.81
C SER A 325 8.92 -20.11 -0.45
N THR A 326 8.74 -20.99 0.54
CA THR A 326 9.81 -21.84 1.10
C THR A 326 9.75 -23.28 0.60
N SER A 327 10.75 -24.09 1.00
CA SER A 327 10.85 -25.53 0.76
C SER A 327 9.70 -26.35 1.36
N ILE A 328 8.87 -25.77 2.23
CA ILE A 328 7.65 -26.41 2.74
C ILE A 328 6.65 -26.67 1.61
N PHE A 329 6.58 -25.77 0.61
CA PHE A 329 5.64 -25.91 -0.48
C PHE A 329 6.22 -26.78 -1.61
N PRO A 330 5.47 -27.76 -2.14
CA PRO A 330 5.97 -28.75 -3.09
C PRO A 330 6.05 -28.17 -4.52
N TRP A 331 6.93 -27.19 -4.73
CA TRP A 331 7.12 -26.49 -6.00
C TRP A 331 7.42 -27.41 -7.19
N HIS A 332 8.08 -28.55 -6.96
CA HIS A 332 8.38 -29.55 -7.99
C HIS A 332 7.13 -30.07 -8.71
N VAL A 333 5.98 -30.12 -8.04
CA VAL A 333 4.70 -30.56 -8.64
C VAL A 333 4.23 -29.58 -9.72
N PHE A 334 4.65 -28.31 -9.63
CA PHE A 334 4.18 -27.23 -10.51
C PHE A 334 5.15 -26.91 -11.66
N GLN A 335 6.26 -27.64 -11.80
CA GLN A 335 7.31 -27.37 -12.80
C GLN A 335 6.79 -27.38 -14.24
N ASN A 336 5.77 -28.18 -14.53
CA ASN A 336 5.17 -28.31 -15.87
C ASN A 336 3.87 -27.50 -16.03
N THR A 337 3.67 -26.49 -15.17
CA THR A 337 2.49 -25.62 -15.19
C THR A 337 2.89 -24.19 -15.51
N PRO A 338 1.94 -23.30 -15.87
CA PRO A 338 2.24 -21.87 -16.05
C PRO A 338 2.88 -21.19 -14.84
N LEU A 339 2.82 -21.79 -13.63
CA LEU A 339 3.52 -21.27 -12.45
C LEU A 339 5.04 -21.36 -12.57
N ALA A 340 5.58 -22.17 -13.48
CA ALA A 340 7.01 -22.18 -13.81
C ALA A 340 7.55 -20.81 -14.25
N LEU A 341 6.69 -19.93 -14.77
CA LEU A 341 7.05 -18.55 -15.12
C LEU A 341 7.51 -17.72 -13.93
N ILE A 342 7.15 -18.10 -12.69
CA ILE A 342 7.64 -17.44 -11.46
C ILE A 342 9.16 -17.57 -11.36
N GLN A 343 9.73 -18.68 -11.85
CA GLN A 343 11.14 -19.11 -11.79
C GLN A 343 11.69 -19.25 -10.37
N PHE A 344 11.57 -18.19 -9.57
CA PHE A 344 12.10 -18.12 -8.22
C PHE A 344 10.97 -17.86 -7.20
N PRO A 345 10.57 -18.89 -6.44
CA PRO A 345 9.52 -18.77 -5.42
C PRO A 345 9.75 -17.69 -4.35
N PHE A 346 11.00 -17.32 -4.06
CA PHE A 346 11.30 -16.24 -3.13
C PHE A 346 10.70 -14.89 -3.56
N ARG A 347 10.38 -14.69 -4.86
CA ARG A 347 9.70 -13.49 -5.34
C ARG A 347 8.36 -13.24 -4.65
N LEU A 348 7.73 -14.30 -4.13
CA LEU A 348 6.50 -14.19 -3.36
C LEU A 348 6.68 -13.45 -2.02
N LEU A 349 7.91 -13.33 -1.51
CA LEU A 349 8.22 -12.58 -0.30
C LEU A 349 7.87 -11.09 -0.40
N MET A 350 7.72 -10.55 -1.62
CA MET A 350 7.20 -9.19 -1.82
C MET A 350 5.78 -9.03 -1.27
N PHE A 351 4.91 -10.02 -1.49
CA PHE A 351 3.53 -10.01 -0.99
C PHE A 351 3.50 -10.31 0.50
N THR A 352 4.32 -11.24 0.99
CA THR A 352 4.52 -11.50 2.42
C THR A 352 4.88 -10.21 3.14
N SER A 353 5.88 -9.48 2.63
CA SER A 353 6.35 -8.22 3.21
C SER A 353 5.24 -7.17 3.25
N MET A 354 4.42 -7.06 2.20
CA MET A 354 3.29 -6.13 2.17
C MET A 354 2.22 -6.48 3.22
N PHE A 355 1.71 -7.72 3.21
CA PHE A 355 0.63 -8.13 4.12
C PHE A 355 1.05 -8.16 5.59
N LEU A 356 2.28 -8.61 5.87
CA LEU A 356 2.82 -8.55 7.23
C LEU A 356 3.12 -7.10 7.64
N SER A 357 3.51 -6.20 6.74
CA SER A 357 3.62 -4.77 7.08
C SER A 357 2.27 -4.16 7.46
N VAL A 358 1.18 -4.52 6.76
CA VAL A 358 -0.19 -4.10 7.14
C VAL A 358 -0.49 -4.58 8.55
N THR A 359 -0.25 -5.86 8.82
CA THR A 359 -0.49 -6.46 10.14
C THR A 359 0.38 -5.82 11.22
N GLY A 360 1.66 -5.61 10.95
CA GLY A 360 2.60 -4.98 11.88
C GLY A 360 2.19 -3.56 12.24
N SER A 361 1.71 -2.78 11.26
CA SER A 361 1.16 -1.45 11.52
C SER A 361 -0.08 -1.48 12.40
N TYR A 362 -0.97 -2.47 12.21
CA TYR A 362 -2.15 -2.65 13.05
C TYR A 362 -1.79 -3.05 14.47
N LEU A 363 -0.89 -4.02 14.63
CA LEU A 363 -0.39 -4.45 15.95
C LEU A 363 0.31 -3.30 16.67
N PHE A 364 1.10 -2.51 15.96
CA PHE A 364 1.70 -1.29 16.52
C PHE A 364 0.62 -0.37 17.10
N MET A 365 -0.45 -0.10 16.34
CA MET A 365 -1.57 0.71 16.86
C MET A 365 -2.26 0.06 18.06
N LEU A 366 -2.51 -1.24 18.01
CA LEU A 366 -3.19 -1.98 19.09
C LEU A 366 -2.45 -1.86 20.43
N TYR A 367 -1.12 -1.90 20.40
CA TYR A 367 -0.29 -1.85 21.60
C TYR A 367 0.10 -0.42 22.02
N PHE A 368 0.38 0.49 21.09
CA PHE A 368 0.79 1.86 21.42
C PHE A 368 -0.37 2.78 21.78
N ASN A 369 -1.57 2.56 21.22
CA ASN A 369 -2.71 3.42 21.53
C ASN A 369 -3.58 2.90 22.69
N GLY A 370 -3.28 1.72 23.25
CA GLY A 370 -3.99 1.15 24.40
C GLY A 370 -5.47 0.89 24.12
N ALA A 371 -5.81 -0.33 23.69
CA ALA A 371 -7.13 -0.94 23.89
C ALA A 371 -8.38 -0.04 23.71
N GLU A 372 -8.45 0.75 22.65
CA GLU A 372 -9.72 1.20 22.08
C GLU A 372 -9.71 0.89 20.58
N PRO A 373 -10.44 -0.15 20.14
CA PRO A 373 -10.80 -0.25 18.74
C PRO A 373 -11.63 1.00 18.44
N GLN A 374 -11.15 1.89 17.56
CA GLN A 374 -12.07 2.80 16.90
C GLN A 374 -13.10 1.93 16.20
N ALA A 375 -14.32 1.94 16.73
CA ALA A 375 -15.47 1.27 16.16
C ALA A 375 -15.65 1.76 14.73
N GLY A 376 -15.12 0.99 13.78
CA GLY A 376 -15.55 1.04 12.40
C GLY A 376 -17.03 0.69 12.40
N THR A 377 -17.84 1.66 11.97
CA THR A 377 -19.26 1.58 11.65
C THR A 377 -19.79 0.15 11.52
N SER A 378 -20.70 -0.21 12.43
CA SER A 378 -21.48 -1.44 12.40
C SER A 378 -22.12 -1.67 11.03
N SER A 379 -21.69 -2.71 10.32
CA SER A 379 -22.49 -3.31 9.25
C SER A 379 -23.26 -4.51 9.83
N GLY A 380 -24.57 -4.32 10.04
CA GLY A 380 -25.55 -5.39 9.90
C GLY A 380 -26.08 -6.08 11.16
N ASN A 381 -26.70 -5.35 12.09
CA ASN A 381 -27.81 -5.97 12.82
C ASN A 381 -29.05 -5.91 11.93
N LEU A 382 -29.44 -7.05 11.37
CA LEU A 382 -30.73 -7.30 10.74
C LEU A 382 -31.84 -7.00 11.76
N LYS A 383 -32.43 -5.80 11.70
CA LYS A 383 -33.77 -5.58 12.22
C LYS A 383 -34.73 -6.34 11.31
N ARG A 384 -35.37 -7.38 11.86
CA ARG A 384 -36.60 -7.95 11.29
C ARG A 384 -37.63 -6.83 11.22
N GLU A 385 -38.12 -6.53 10.02
CA GLU A 385 -39.40 -5.85 9.84
C GLU A 385 -40.53 -6.78 10.31
N PRO A 386 -41.51 -6.31 11.10
CA PRO A 386 -42.73 -7.05 11.31
C PRO A 386 -43.58 -7.01 10.04
N GLN A 387 -44.06 -8.18 9.61
CA GLN A 387 -45.05 -8.34 8.57
C GLN A 387 -46.30 -7.50 8.85
N ALA A 388 -46.65 -6.60 7.94
CA ALA A 388 -47.98 -5.98 7.91
C ALA A 388 -48.97 -6.99 7.33
N GLY A 389 -49.95 -7.37 8.16
CA GLY A 389 -51.03 -8.26 7.79
C GLY A 389 -51.94 -7.65 6.70
N THR A 390 -52.37 -8.50 5.80
CA THR A 390 -53.48 -8.27 4.87
C THR A 390 -54.79 -8.09 5.64
N SER A 391 -55.49 -6.98 5.43
CA SER A 391 -56.95 -7.02 5.32
C SER A 391 -57.49 -5.82 4.55
N SER A 392 -58.40 -6.15 3.65
CA SER A 392 -59.22 -5.36 2.74
C SER A 392 -60.12 -4.33 3.43
N GLY A 393 -60.35 -3.17 2.79
CA GLY A 393 -61.39 -2.22 3.18
C GLY A 393 -61.59 -1.08 2.19
N ASN A 394 -62.74 -1.08 1.53
CA ASN A 394 -63.20 -0.25 0.40
C ASN A 394 -63.19 1.28 0.56
N LEU A 395 -62.92 1.95 -0.58
CA LEU A 395 -63.58 3.14 -1.17
C LEU A 395 -64.28 4.17 -0.25
N LYS A 396 -63.88 5.46 -0.38
CA LYS A 396 -64.77 6.56 -0.83
C LYS A 396 -64.04 7.91 -1.04
N ARG A 397 -64.14 8.39 -2.29
CA ARG A 397 -64.39 9.77 -2.80
C ARG A 397 -63.76 11.00 -2.11
N GLU A 398 -62.88 11.65 -2.85
CA GLU A 398 -62.79 13.12 -3.03
C GLU A 398 -64.02 13.67 -3.81
N PRO A 399 -64.31 15.00 -3.96
CA PRO A 399 -63.33 16.12 -4.03
C PRO A 399 -63.77 17.54 -3.53
N GLN A 400 -62.82 18.48 -3.68
CA GLN A 400 -62.94 19.92 -4.03
C GLN A 400 -63.27 21.00 -2.98
N ALA A 401 -62.36 21.98 -2.84
CA ALA A 401 -62.46 23.36 -3.38
C ALA A 401 -61.72 24.39 -2.49
N GLY A 402 -61.09 25.41 -3.10
CA GLY A 402 -60.83 26.69 -2.41
C GLY A 402 -59.49 27.37 -2.67
N THR A 403 -59.49 28.32 -3.60
CA THR A 403 -58.45 29.27 -4.01
C THR A 403 -58.08 30.33 -2.95
N SER A 404 -56.83 30.84 -2.94
CA SER A 404 -56.46 32.25 -3.25
C SER A 404 -55.20 32.77 -2.52
N SER A 405 -54.21 33.18 -3.34
CA SER A 405 -53.35 34.39 -3.30
C SER A 405 -52.92 35.08 -1.99
N GLY A 406 -51.62 35.41 -1.90
CA GLY A 406 -51.11 36.52 -1.08
C GLY A 406 -49.58 36.60 -0.98
N ASN A 407 -48.94 37.30 -1.93
CA ASN A 407 -47.53 37.71 -1.87
C ASN A 407 -47.32 38.84 -0.84
N LEU A 408 -46.19 38.87 -0.12
CA LEU A 408 -45.35 40.08 0.07
C LEU A 408 -44.04 39.77 0.83
N LYS A 409 -42.91 40.06 0.17
CA LYS A 409 -41.57 40.27 0.75
C LYS A 409 -41.44 41.71 1.24
N ARG A 410 -40.80 41.94 2.40
CA ARG A 410 -39.65 42.87 2.57
C ARG A 410 -39.14 42.90 4.01
N GLU A 411 -37.86 43.25 4.09
CA GLU A 411 -36.89 43.09 5.18
C GLU A 411 -36.59 44.47 5.86
N PRO A 412 -35.55 44.69 6.68
CA PRO A 412 -35.62 45.05 8.12
C PRO A 412 -35.07 46.46 8.50
N GLN A 413 -35.15 46.87 9.78
CA GLN A 413 -34.02 47.46 10.57
C GLN A 413 -34.41 48.06 11.96
N ALA A 414 -33.52 47.79 12.93
CA ALA A 414 -32.93 48.61 14.02
C ALA A 414 -33.78 49.35 15.08
N GLY A 415 -33.35 49.19 16.35
CA GLY A 415 -33.66 50.07 17.49
C GLY A 415 -32.99 49.63 18.80
N THR A 416 -32.23 50.53 19.43
CA THR A 416 -31.31 50.37 20.58
C THR A 416 -31.89 50.74 21.96
N SER A 417 -31.10 50.47 23.02
CA SER A 417 -31.10 51.05 24.40
C SER A 417 -32.01 50.39 25.44
N SER A 418 -31.81 50.43 26.77
CA SER A 418 -30.68 50.46 27.72
C SER A 418 -31.32 50.47 29.13
N GLY A 419 -30.77 49.82 30.16
CA GLY A 419 -31.28 49.97 31.54
C GLY A 419 -30.69 49.00 32.57
N ASN A 420 -30.51 49.48 33.81
CA ASN A 420 -29.44 49.15 34.76
C ASN A 420 -29.91 48.44 36.07
N LEU A 421 -28.94 47.78 36.76
CA LEU A 421 -28.68 47.70 38.22
C LEU A 421 -29.64 47.01 39.23
N LYS A 422 -29.07 46.08 40.03
CA LYS A 422 -28.95 46.04 41.54
C LYS A 422 -28.45 44.65 42.01
N ARG A 423 -27.24 44.49 42.59
CA ARG A 423 -26.76 44.63 44.01
C ARG A 423 -27.12 43.46 44.97
N GLU A 424 -26.07 42.81 45.52
CA GLU A 424 -26.04 41.91 46.70
C GLU A 424 -26.31 42.65 48.04
N PRO A 425 -26.50 41.90 49.16
CA PRO A 425 -25.45 41.83 50.19
C PRO A 425 -25.27 40.49 50.96
N GLN A 426 -24.22 40.47 51.81
CA GLN A 426 -23.56 39.38 52.54
C GLN A 426 -24.12 38.98 53.94
N ALA A 427 -23.70 37.76 54.36
CA ALA A 427 -23.16 37.30 55.67
C ALA A 427 -23.98 37.20 56.98
N GLY A 428 -23.75 36.09 57.70
CA GLY A 428 -24.00 35.86 59.13
C GLY A 428 -23.38 34.54 59.63
N THR A 429 -22.69 34.56 60.77
CA THR A 429 -21.80 33.54 61.37
C THR A 429 -22.44 32.78 62.56
N SER A 430 -21.93 31.57 62.91
CA SER A 430 -21.29 31.26 64.22
C SER A 430 -21.27 29.76 64.65
N SER A 431 -20.12 29.38 65.25
CA SER A 431 -19.85 28.32 66.26
C SER A 431 -20.02 26.83 65.86
N GLY A 432 -19.18 25.86 66.24
CA GLY A 432 -18.00 25.79 67.11
C GLY A 432 -17.56 24.32 67.32
N ASN A 433 -16.36 24.13 67.87
CA ASN A 433 -15.70 22.91 68.42
C ASN A 433 -14.71 22.06 67.56
N ARG A 434 -13.42 22.40 67.77
CA ARG A 434 -12.22 21.58 68.18
C ARG A 434 -12.36 20.05 68.09
N LEU A 435 -11.39 19.27 67.59
CA LEU A 435 -10.05 18.96 68.12
C LEU A 435 -9.24 18.22 67.02
N ASN A 436 -8.06 18.70 66.59
CA ASN A 436 -6.70 18.27 66.97
C ASN A 436 -6.16 16.90 66.43
N ILE A 437 -5.07 17.03 65.63
CA ILE A 437 -3.76 16.33 65.77
C ILE A 437 -3.69 14.86 65.26
N VAL A 438 -2.68 14.33 64.55
CA VAL A 438 -1.37 14.77 64.00
C VAL A 438 -0.90 13.74 62.94
N PHE A 439 0.03 14.17 62.08
CA PHE A 439 0.86 13.42 61.13
C PHE A 439 1.48 12.09 61.64
N SER A 440 1.69 11.14 60.73
CA SER A 440 2.94 10.36 60.70
C SER A 440 3.20 9.72 59.33
N ASN A 441 4.33 10.13 58.74
CA ASN A 441 5.07 9.39 57.72
C ASN A 441 5.62 8.08 58.32
N ARG A 442 5.69 7.00 57.53
CA ARG A 442 6.94 6.23 57.36
C ARG A 442 6.87 5.23 56.22
N ALA A 443 7.93 5.25 55.43
CA ALA A 443 8.38 4.20 54.54
C ALA A 443 8.80 2.93 55.31
N CYS A 444 8.75 1.77 54.65
CA CYS A 444 9.93 0.93 54.47
C CYS A 444 9.67 -0.23 53.50
N THR A 445 10.68 -0.41 52.64
CA THR A 445 11.19 -1.56 51.90
C THR A 445 10.90 -2.97 52.45
N CYS A 446 10.71 -3.90 51.52
CA CYS A 446 11.57 -5.08 51.31
C CYS A 446 11.69 -5.33 49.80
#